data_AF-A0A929VL43-F1
#
_entry.id   AF-A0A929VL43-F1
#
_cell.length_a   1.000
_cell.length_b   1.000
_cell.length_c   1.000
_cell.angle_alpha   90.00
_cell.angle_beta   90.00
_cell.angle_gamma   90.00
#
_symmetry.space_group_name_H-M   'P 1'
#
loop_
_entity.id
_entity.type
_entity.pdbx_description
1 polymer ?
#
loop_
_entity_poly.entity_id
_entity_poly.type
_entity_poly.pdbx_seq_one_letter_code
_entity_poly.pdbx_strand_id
1 'polypeptide(L)'
;DKFVKEYVDIEKESVEEDIKSIINNKDKYSYNKAISIMFKNEPFAINSDGYIEDLENIDEKNLYQYYKEFISTSQIDIVIAGNFDKKEIIEDMKASFDININPIKIEQEKLHIHNDIGTVEENMDITQGKLVLGYTFDVPYDTKEYYHFLLYSDILGGGIYSKLFNVVREKHSLCYYINSFIHRYKGTMIIHSGIEHENKEKTVKLIQELMQDMIEGKITDKEIDSAKKYFYYSLEALDDSLSALSDFYYSQKLSTVPKEIEELRQIVDGITIQDIQKVAKKGKKDLEYFLTNIEKQ
;
A
#
# COMPACT_ATOMS: atom_id res chain seq x y z
N ASP A 1 35.55 4.21 13.07
CA ASP A 1 34.57 4.57 12.01
C ASP A 1 34.17 3.37 11.16
N LYS A 2 33.63 2.33 11.79
CA LYS A 2 33.06 1.17 11.12
C LYS A 2 32.18 0.39 12.09
N PHE A 3 31.23 -0.38 11.56
CA PHE A 3 30.50 -1.37 12.35
C PHE A 3 31.37 -2.59 12.69
N VAL A 4 30.89 -3.41 13.62
CA VAL A 4 31.52 -4.70 13.93
C VAL A 4 31.27 -5.64 12.75
N LYS A 5 32.35 -6.07 12.08
CA LYS A 5 32.26 -6.88 10.85
C LYS A 5 31.41 -8.14 11.03
N GLU A 6 31.61 -8.86 12.13
CA GLU A 6 30.85 -10.08 12.45
C GLU A 6 29.33 -9.83 12.47
N TYR A 7 28.88 -8.72 13.05
CA TYR A 7 27.45 -8.37 13.04
C TYR A 7 26.95 -7.98 11.65
N VAL A 8 27.76 -7.26 10.88
CA VAL A 8 27.40 -6.92 9.49
C VAL A 8 27.29 -8.18 8.64
N ASP A 9 28.20 -9.14 8.78
CA ASP A 9 28.13 -10.41 8.04
C ASP A 9 26.87 -11.21 8.41
N ILE A 10 26.55 -11.33 9.70
CA ILE A 10 25.34 -12.03 10.19
C ILE A 10 24.06 -11.36 9.66
N GLU A 11 23.97 -10.03 9.73
CA GLU A 11 22.79 -9.31 9.24
C GLU A 11 22.66 -9.40 7.70
N LYS A 12 23.79 -9.45 6.97
CA LYS A 12 23.77 -9.70 5.51
C LYS A 12 23.23 -11.08 5.18
N GLU A 13 23.64 -12.11 5.92
CA GLU A 13 23.09 -13.47 5.75
C GLU A 13 21.58 -13.49 6.05
N SER A 14 21.14 -12.82 7.13
CA SER A 14 19.71 -12.71 7.47
C SER A 14 18.90 -12.01 6.37
N VAL A 15 19.38 -10.87 5.86
CA VAL A 15 18.71 -10.14 4.77
C VAL A 15 18.69 -10.96 3.47
N GLU A 16 19.78 -11.68 3.17
CA GLU A 16 19.82 -12.57 2.01
C GLU A 16 18.78 -13.70 2.11
N GLU A 17 18.63 -14.31 3.29
CA GLU A 17 17.59 -15.31 3.56
C GLU A 17 16.19 -14.72 3.42
N ASP A 18 15.95 -13.51 3.95
CA ASP A 18 14.68 -12.81 3.83
C ASP A 18 14.32 -12.55 2.36
N ILE A 19 15.25 -12.02 1.56
CA ILE A 19 15.02 -11.76 0.12
C ILE A 19 14.76 -13.08 -0.62
N LYS A 20 15.56 -14.12 -0.38
CA LYS A 20 15.34 -15.45 -1.00
C LYS A 20 14.00 -16.04 -0.60
N SER A 21 13.54 -15.81 0.63
CA SER A 21 12.29 -16.36 1.14
C SER A 21 11.04 -15.76 0.46
N ILE A 22 11.14 -14.57 -0.16
CA ILE A 22 10.02 -13.90 -0.84
C ILE A 22 9.38 -14.84 -1.87
N ILE A 23 10.20 -15.61 -2.60
CA ILE A 23 9.69 -16.55 -3.61
C ILE A 23 8.78 -17.62 -3.00
N ASN A 24 8.93 -17.96 -1.72
CA ASN A 24 8.08 -18.94 -1.04
C ASN A 24 6.68 -18.38 -0.74
N ASN A 25 6.55 -17.06 -0.60
CA ASN A 25 5.27 -16.38 -0.51
C ASN A 25 4.84 -15.88 -1.90
N LYS A 26 4.13 -16.72 -2.65
CA LYS A 26 3.69 -16.41 -4.02
C LYS A 26 2.80 -15.16 -4.10
N ASP A 27 2.04 -14.85 -3.05
CA ASP A 27 1.23 -13.63 -2.98
C ASP A 27 2.12 -12.39 -2.91
N LYS A 28 3.07 -12.34 -1.95
CA LYS A 28 4.05 -11.23 -1.84
C LYS A 28 4.91 -11.13 -3.11
N TYR A 29 5.38 -12.26 -3.64
CA TYR A 29 6.18 -12.30 -4.87
C TYR A 29 5.44 -11.69 -6.06
N SER A 30 4.22 -12.16 -6.35
CA SER A 30 3.42 -11.69 -7.48
C SER A 30 3.06 -10.21 -7.36
N TYR A 31 2.74 -9.75 -6.15
CA TYR A 31 2.51 -8.34 -5.87
C TYR A 31 3.77 -7.50 -6.12
N ASN A 32 4.92 -7.87 -5.53
CA ASN A 32 6.17 -7.13 -5.73
C ASN A 32 6.59 -7.08 -7.21
N LYS A 33 6.39 -8.19 -7.94
CA LYS A 33 6.64 -8.25 -9.38
C LYS A 33 5.74 -7.30 -10.15
N ALA A 34 4.45 -7.29 -9.84
CA ALA A 34 3.49 -6.38 -10.46
C ALA A 34 3.83 -4.90 -10.18
N ILE A 35 4.21 -4.56 -8.94
CA ILE A 35 4.65 -3.20 -8.58
C ILE A 35 5.92 -2.80 -9.37
N SER A 36 6.93 -3.67 -9.41
CA SER A 36 8.16 -3.43 -10.17
C SER A 36 7.89 -3.16 -11.66
N ILE A 37 6.95 -3.91 -12.25
CA ILE A 37 6.55 -3.73 -13.65
C ILE A 37 5.74 -2.44 -13.83
N MET A 38 4.72 -2.22 -13.00
CA MET A 38 3.79 -1.10 -13.11
C MET A 38 4.50 0.25 -12.97
N PHE A 39 5.42 0.35 -12.02
CA PHE A 39 6.12 1.59 -11.70
C PHE A 39 7.51 1.66 -12.32
N LYS A 40 7.75 0.91 -13.41
CA LYS A 40 9.06 0.86 -14.07
C LYS A 40 9.55 2.28 -14.37
N ASN A 41 10.74 2.61 -13.88
CA ASN A 41 11.40 3.94 -13.91
C ASN A 41 10.96 4.95 -12.84
N GLU A 42 10.15 4.54 -11.87
CA GLU A 42 9.86 5.35 -10.68
C GLU A 42 10.55 4.73 -9.45
N PRO A 43 10.97 5.54 -8.46
CA PRO A 43 11.52 5.02 -7.20
C PRO A 43 10.59 3.99 -6.51
N PHE A 44 9.29 4.10 -6.74
CA PHE A 44 8.27 3.20 -6.20
C PHE A 44 8.35 1.75 -6.73
N ALA A 45 9.09 1.50 -7.82
CA ALA A 45 9.35 0.15 -8.31
C ALA A 45 10.47 -0.59 -7.52
N ILE A 46 11.22 0.13 -6.68
CA ILE A 46 12.30 -0.46 -5.88
C ILE A 46 11.68 -1.26 -4.73
N ASN A 47 12.09 -2.52 -4.60
CA ASN A 47 11.65 -3.35 -3.48
C ASN A 47 12.29 -2.83 -2.18
N SER A 48 11.49 -2.69 -1.12
CA SER A 48 11.98 -2.29 0.21
C SER A 48 13.01 -3.25 0.78
N ASP A 49 12.95 -4.53 0.39
CA ASP A 49 13.87 -5.57 0.83
C ASP A 49 15.22 -5.49 0.08
N GLY A 50 15.33 -4.68 -0.99
CA GLY A 50 16.53 -4.59 -1.83
C GLY A 50 16.74 -5.78 -2.76
N TYR A 51 17.98 -5.96 -3.21
CA TYR A 51 18.39 -7.02 -4.14
C TYR A 51 19.64 -7.74 -3.63
N ILE A 52 19.74 -9.05 -3.90
CA ILE A 52 20.85 -9.89 -3.41
C ILE A 52 22.18 -9.39 -3.99
N GLU A 53 22.18 -8.94 -5.23
CA GLU A 53 23.35 -8.44 -5.94
C GLU A 53 23.94 -7.18 -5.29
N ASP A 54 23.13 -6.41 -4.56
CA ASP A 54 23.60 -5.21 -3.85
C ASP A 54 24.37 -5.56 -2.58
N LEU A 55 24.09 -6.72 -1.96
CA LEU A 55 24.72 -7.14 -0.71
C LEU A 55 26.23 -7.32 -0.86
N GLU A 56 26.72 -7.76 -2.03
CA GLU A 56 28.15 -7.93 -2.28
C GLU A 56 28.94 -6.64 -2.06
N ASN A 57 28.31 -5.49 -2.33
CA ASN A 57 28.94 -4.18 -2.26
C ASN A 57 28.84 -3.53 -0.87
N ILE A 58 28.15 -4.14 0.10
CA ILE A 58 27.97 -3.59 1.45
C ILE A 58 29.05 -4.15 2.40
N ASP A 59 29.81 -3.27 3.05
CA ASP A 59 30.85 -3.61 4.03
C ASP A 59 30.70 -2.79 5.33
N GLU A 60 31.47 -3.13 6.37
CA GLU A 60 31.31 -2.49 7.67
C GLU A 60 31.67 -0.99 7.69
N LYS A 61 32.43 -0.52 6.70
CA LYS A 61 32.87 0.87 6.59
C LYS A 61 31.85 1.69 5.82
N ASN A 62 31.42 1.23 4.65
CA ASN A 62 30.48 1.97 3.82
C ASN A 62 29.10 2.05 4.47
N LEU A 63 28.65 0.99 5.15
CA LEU A 63 27.40 0.99 5.92
C LEU A 63 27.47 1.99 7.07
N TYR A 64 28.63 2.10 7.74
CA TYR A 64 28.84 3.08 8.80
C TYR A 64 28.89 4.52 8.29
N GLN A 65 29.50 4.77 7.13
CA GLN A 65 29.47 6.09 6.51
C GLN A 65 28.05 6.46 6.09
N TYR A 66 27.32 5.53 5.46
CA TYR A 66 25.92 5.70 5.09
C TYR A 66 25.05 5.97 6.32
N TYR A 67 25.20 5.22 7.41
CA TYR A 67 24.49 5.46 8.67
C TYR A 67 24.68 6.90 9.18
N LYS A 68 25.91 7.40 9.21
CA LYS A 68 26.20 8.77 9.65
C LYS A 68 25.58 9.81 8.72
N GLU A 69 25.70 9.62 7.41
CA GLU A 69 25.08 10.50 6.42
C GLU A 69 23.56 10.49 6.58
N PHE A 70 22.94 9.30 6.60
CA PHE A 70 21.51 9.07 6.71
C PHE A 70 20.94 9.73 7.97
N ILE A 71 21.51 9.48 9.15
CA ILE A 71 20.98 10.07 10.40
C ILE A 71 21.17 11.59 10.45
N SER A 72 22.27 12.12 9.90
CA SER A 72 22.54 13.56 9.91
C SER A 72 21.73 14.33 8.87
N THR A 73 21.23 13.68 7.82
CA THR A 73 20.49 14.32 6.72
C THR A 73 19.00 13.99 6.69
N SER A 74 18.56 13.06 7.55
CA SER A 74 17.15 12.70 7.67
C SER A 74 16.34 13.74 8.44
N GLN A 75 15.07 13.87 8.06
CA GLN A 75 14.07 14.52 8.92
C GLN A 75 13.73 13.54 10.05
N ILE A 76 13.92 13.96 11.30
CA ILE A 76 13.66 13.12 12.48
C ILE A 76 12.46 13.68 13.23
N ASP A 77 11.43 12.84 13.35
CA ASP A 77 10.23 13.13 14.11
C ASP A 77 10.10 12.14 15.27
N ILE A 78 9.91 12.66 16.48
CA ILE A 78 9.66 11.85 17.68
C ILE A 78 8.20 12.07 18.08
N VAL A 79 7.41 11.00 18.06
CA VAL A 79 5.98 11.01 18.43
C VAL A 79 5.82 10.28 19.74
N ILE A 80 5.19 10.94 20.71
CA ILE A 80 4.98 10.42 22.06
C ILE A 80 3.49 10.53 22.38
N ALA A 81 2.85 9.39 22.64
CA ALA A 81 1.46 9.31 23.07
C ALA A 81 1.38 8.59 24.42
N GLY A 82 0.62 9.16 25.37
CA GLY A 82 0.48 8.63 26.71
C GLY A 82 0.29 9.72 27.76
N ASN A 83 0.44 9.34 29.03
CA ASN A 83 0.34 10.25 30.16
C ASN A 83 1.73 10.66 30.64
N PHE A 84 2.13 11.90 30.37
CA PHE A 84 3.44 12.45 30.74
C PHE A 84 3.36 13.97 30.91
N ASP A 85 4.30 14.53 31.65
CA ASP A 85 4.51 15.98 31.64
C ASP A 85 5.27 16.38 30.37
N LYS A 86 4.64 17.25 29.57
CA LYS A 86 5.19 17.68 28.28
C LYS A 86 6.52 18.43 28.43
N LYS A 87 6.75 19.16 29.52
CA LYS A 87 7.99 19.92 29.69
C LYS A 87 9.13 18.98 30.06
N GLU A 88 8.90 18.10 31.03
CA GLU A 88 9.87 17.10 31.49
C GLU A 88 10.37 16.25 30.31
N ILE A 89 9.45 15.67 29.52
CA ILE A 89 9.86 14.82 28.39
C ILE A 89 10.63 15.59 27.32
N ILE A 90 10.29 16.86 27.05
CA ILE A 90 11.02 17.68 26.08
C ILE A 90 12.42 18.00 26.60
N GLU A 91 12.58 18.25 27.89
CA GLU A 91 13.89 18.48 28.51
C GLU A 91 14.76 17.22 28.45
N ASP A 92 14.20 16.05 28.79
CA ASP A 92 14.89 14.76 28.71
C ASP A 92 15.30 14.40 27.28
N MET A 93 14.41 14.63 26.29
CA MET A 93 14.71 14.40 24.89
C MET A 93 15.83 15.32 24.40
N LYS A 94 15.82 16.61 24.76
CA LYS A 94 16.91 17.53 24.39
C LYS A 94 18.24 17.16 25.04
N ALA A 95 18.21 16.64 26.26
CA ALA A 95 19.42 16.17 26.94
C ALA A 95 19.96 14.86 26.34
N SER A 96 19.09 13.99 25.83
CA SER A 96 19.46 12.66 25.31
C SER A 96 19.79 12.66 23.81
N PHE A 97 19.16 13.53 23.03
CA PHE A 97 19.33 13.63 21.58
C PHE A 97 20.16 14.87 21.21
N ASP A 98 21.45 14.84 21.52
CA ASP A 98 22.43 15.82 20.99
C ASP A 98 22.95 15.35 19.62
N ILE A 99 22.04 15.25 18.64
CA ILE A 99 22.38 14.86 17.26
C ILE A 99 22.41 16.12 16.40
N ASN A 100 23.57 16.43 15.84
CA ASN A 100 23.69 17.49 14.84
C ASN A 100 23.08 17.00 13.51
N ILE A 101 21.88 17.47 13.20
CA ILE A 101 21.17 17.16 11.96
C ILE A 101 21.12 18.39 11.04
N ASN A 102 21.27 18.15 9.75
CA ASN A 102 21.03 19.08 8.66
C ASN A 102 20.07 18.43 7.65
N PRO A 103 18.77 18.39 7.97
CA PRO A 103 17.81 17.59 7.21
C PRO A 103 17.67 18.06 5.76
N ILE A 104 17.68 17.11 4.83
CA ILE A 104 17.37 17.36 3.42
C ILE A 104 15.85 17.39 3.25
N LYS A 105 15.37 18.28 2.38
CA LYS A 105 13.95 18.33 2.02
C LYS A 105 13.63 17.14 1.12
N ILE A 106 12.74 16.26 1.58
CA ILE A 106 12.18 15.19 0.76
C ILE A 106 11.14 15.79 -0.19
N GLU A 107 11.25 15.51 -1.49
CA GLU A 107 10.26 15.92 -2.47
C GLU A 107 8.96 15.14 -2.28
N GLN A 108 7.84 15.80 -2.55
CA GLN A 108 6.55 15.12 -2.51
C GLN A 108 6.44 14.16 -3.68
N GLU A 109 5.93 12.97 -3.38
CA GLU A 109 5.68 11.94 -4.38
C GLU A 109 4.65 12.44 -5.41
N LYS A 110 4.85 12.06 -6.66
CA LYS A 110 3.95 12.41 -7.76
C LYS A 110 2.99 11.27 -8.03
N LEU A 111 1.78 11.63 -8.47
CA LEU A 111 0.83 10.64 -8.97
C LEU A 111 1.47 9.86 -10.13
N HIS A 112 1.15 8.57 -10.19
CA HIS A 112 1.57 7.73 -11.29
C HIS A 112 0.83 8.14 -12.56
N ILE A 113 1.57 8.16 -13.68
CA ILE A 113 1.01 8.47 -14.98
C ILE A 113 0.67 7.13 -15.65
N HIS A 114 -0.62 6.96 -15.97
CA HIS A 114 -1.12 5.80 -16.70
C HIS A 114 -0.30 5.55 -17.98
N ASN A 115 0.14 4.30 -18.17
CA ASN A 115 1.06 3.89 -19.24
C ASN A 115 0.63 2.59 -19.96
N ASP A 116 -0.54 2.03 -19.66
CA ASP A 116 -1.15 0.86 -20.34
C ASP A 116 -0.12 -0.24 -20.71
N ILE A 117 0.48 -0.82 -19.69
CA ILE A 117 1.53 -1.84 -19.82
C ILE A 117 0.96 -3.14 -20.40
N GLY A 118 -0.34 -3.38 -20.23
CA GLY A 118 -1.05 -4.53 -20.78
C GLY A 118 -0.94 -5.77 -19.88
N THR A 119 -0.84 -6.94 -20.49
CA THR A 119 -0.86 -8.23 -19.79
C THR A 119 0.54 -8.83 -19.74
N VAL A 120 0.96 -9.25 -18.55
CA VAL A 120 2.22 -9.98 -18.31
C VAL A 120 1.89 -11.31 -17.63
N GLU A 121 2.37 -12.40 -18.21
CA GLU A 121 2.25 -13.74 -17.63
C GLU A 121 3.62 -14.30 -17.28
N GLU A 122 3.70 -14.98 -16.15
CA GLU A 122 4.91 -15.63 -15.67
C GLU A 122 4.57 -17.06 -15.21
N ASN A 123 5.40 -18.02 -15.59
CA ASN A 123 5.20 -19.43 -15.27
C ASN A 123 6.08 -19.83 -14.08
N MET A 124 5.50 -20.48 -13.08
CA MET A 124 6.20 -21.02 -11.91
C MET A 124 5.55 -22.31 -11.45
N ASP A 125 6.27 -23.16 -10.70
CA ASP A 125 5.66 -24.33 -10.07
C ASP A 125 4.77 -23.89 -8.89
N ILE A 126 3.48 -23.71 -9.19
CA ILE A 126 2.45 -23.26 -8.25
C ILE A 126 1.13 -24.02 -8.49
N THR A 127 0.39 -24.25 -7.42
CA THR A 127 -0.93 -24.90 -7.48
C THR A 127 -2.04 -23.91 -7.82
N GLN A 128 -1.90 -22.66 -7.39
CA GLN A 128 -2.92 -21.64 -7.51
C GLN A 128 -2.31 -20.41 -8.19
N GLY A 129 -2.93 -19.98 -9.29
CA GLY A 129 -2.56 -18.77 -10.01
C GLY A 129 -2.74 -17.51 -9.17
N LYS A 130 -1.82 -16.55 -9.33
CA LYS A 130 -1.86 -15.25 -8.65
C LYS A 130 -2.15 -14.15 -9.65
N LEU A 131 -3.31 -13.53 -9.53
CA LEU A 131 -3.75 -12.43 -10.38
C LEU A 131 -3.54 -11.10 -9.64
N VAL A 132 -2.86 -10.16 -10.29
CA VAL A 132 -2.69 -8.79 -9.81
C VAL A 132 -3.08 -7.84 -10.94
N LEU A 133 -4.07 -6.99 -10.68
CA LEU A 133 -4.54 -5.95 -11.59
C LEU A 133 -4.17 -4.58 -11.02
N GLY A 134 -3.40 -3.81 -11.77
CA GLY A 134 -3.03 -2.44 -11.44
C GLY A 134 -3.88 -1.43 -12.17
N TYR A 135 -4.42 -0.45 -11.45
CA TYR A 135 -5.21 0.63 -11.99
C TYR A 135 -4.67 1.99 -11.53
N THR A 136 -4.64 2.97 -12.44
CA THR A 136 -4.35 4.37 -12.12
C THR A 136 -5.62 5.19 -12.01
N PHE A 137 -5.64 6.07 -11.02
CA PHE A 137 -6.67 7.06 -10.76
C PHE A 137 -6.02 8.43 -10.63
N ASP A 138 -6.51 9.40 -11.40
CA ASP A 138 -6.09 10.80 -11.28
C ASP A 138 -6.78 11.46 -10.06
N VAL A 139 -6.44 10.98 -8.86
CA VAL A 139 -6.98 11.42 -7.56
C VAL A 139 -5.83 11.87 -6.67
N PRO A 140 -5.64 13.18 -6.47
CA PRO A 140 -4.62 13.71 -5.57
C PRO A 140 -4.89 13.35 -4.11
N TYR A 141 -3.85 12.91 -3.41
CA TYR A 141 -3.92 12.39 -2.03
C TYR A 141 -4.16 13.44 -0.94
N ASP A 142 -4.04 14.71 -1.31
CA ASP A 142 -4.17 15.89 -0.46
C ASP A 142 -5.51 16.62 -0.65
N THR A 143 -6.43 16.02 -1.38
CA THR A 143 -7.76 16.58 -1.64
C THR A 143 -8.85 15.79 -0.92
N LYS A 144 -10.04 16.38 -0.78
CA LYS A 144 -11.22 15.66 -0.27
C LYS A 144 -11.59 14.46 -1.16
N GLU A 145 -11.25 14.50 -2.45
CA GLU A 145 -11.53 13.42 -3.39
C GLU A 145 -10.78 12.13 -3.05
N TYR A 146 -9.66 12.21 -2.33
CA TYR A 146 -8.97 11.03 -1.79
C TYR A 146 -9.89 10.15 -0.93
N TYR A 147 -10.75 10.75 -0.10
CA TYR A 147 -11.69 9.99 0.73
C TYR A 147 -12.80 9.36 -0.08
N HIS A 148 -13.20 9.97 -1.20
CA HIS A 148 -14.11 9.33 -2.16
C HIS A 148 -13.43 8.10 -2.78
N PHE A 149 -12.14 8.17 -3.08
CA PHE A 149 -11.36 7.06 -3.61
C PHE A 149 -11.13 5.94 -2.58
N LEU A 150 -10.91 6.31 -1.32
CA LEU A 150 -10.83 5.38 -0.21
C LEU A 150 -12.14 4.58 -0.08
N LEU A 151 -13.30 5.26 -0.04
CA LEU A 151 -14.60 4.57 0.02
C LEU A 151 -14.91 3.77 -1.26
N TYR A 152 -14.51 4.28 -2.43
CA TYR A 152 -14.62 3.54 -3.69
C TYR A 152 -13.90 2.19 -3.61
N SER A 153 -12.64 2.19 -3.16
CA SER A 153 -11.84 0.96 -3.02
C SER A 153 -12.46 0.04 -1.96
N ASP A 154 -12.97 0.60 -0.87
CA ASP A 154 -13.59 -0.18 0.19
C ASP A 154 -14.87 -0.91 -0.27
N ILE A 155 -15.77 -0.20 -0.95
CA ILE A 155 -16.99 -0.77 -1.54
C ILE A 155 -16.65 -1.84 -2.58
N LEU A 156 -15.63 -1.58 -3.41
CA LEU A 156 -15.23 -2.51 -4.46
C LEU A 156 -14.61 -3.78 -3.87
N GLY A 157 -13.62 -3.66 -2.98
CA GLY A 157 -12.80 -4.78 -2.54
C GLY A 157 -12.15 -4.66 -1.16
N GLY A 158 -12.60 -3.75 -0.28
CA GLY A 158 -11.95 -3.48 1.01
C GLY A 158 -12.11 -4.58 2.07
N GLY A 159 -13.07 -5.48 1.90
CA GLY A 159 -13.29 -6.56 2.87
C GLY A 159 -14.44 -7.50 2.51
N ILE A 160 -14.90 -8.25 3.50
CA ILE A 160 -15.89 -9.34 3.32
C ILE A 160 -17.28 -8.87 2.85
N TYR A 161 -17.60 -7.60 3.04
CA TYR A 161 -18.86 -7.00 2.58
C TYR A 161 -18.76 -6.38 1.18
N SER A 162 -17.57 -6.37 0.58
CA SER A 162 -17.30 -5.70 -0.70
C SER A 162 -17.92 -6.43 -1.89
N LYS A 163 -18.04 -5.73 -3.02
CA LYS A 163 -18.57 -6.28 -4.27
C LYS A 163 -17.73 -7.45 -4.78
N LEU A 164 -16.41 -7.31 -4.82
CA LEU A 164 -15.49 -8.34 -5.28
C LEU A 164 -15.63 -9.62 -4.45
N PHE A 165 -15.67 -9.49 -3.13
CA PHE A 165 -15.86 -10.62 -2.24
C PHE A 165 -17.21 -11.32 -2.48
N ASN A 166 -18.31 -10.56 -2.46
CA ASN A 166 -19.65 -11.15 -2.59
C ASN A 166 -19.89 -11.80 -3.96
N VAL A 167 -19.37 -11.20 -5.04
CA VAL A 167 -19.66 -11.67 -6.40
C VAL A 167 -18.62 -12.69 -6.86
N VAL A 168 -17.33 -12.37 -6.80
CA VAL A 168 -16.28 -13.22 -7.37
C VAL A 168 -15.99 -14.43 -6.48
N ARG A 169 -15.91 -14.22 -5.16
CA ARG A 169 -15.62 -15.29 -4.18
C ARG A 169 -16.88 -16.05 -3.78
N GLU A 170 -17.87 -15.38 -3.20
CA GLU A 170 -19.02 -16.08 -2.62
C GLU A 170 -19.97 -16.63 -3.70
N LYS A 171 -20.42 -15.79 -4.62
CA LYS A 171 -21.42 -16.19 -5.63
C LYS A 171 -20.84 -17.08 -6.74
N HIS A 172 -19.61 -16.81 -7.18
CA HIS A 172 -19.01 -17.51 -8.33
C HIS A 172 -17.88 -18.48 -7.96
N SER A 173 -17.40 -18.48 -6.72
CA SER A 173 -16.37 -19.41 -6.22
C SER A 173 -15.11 -19.48 -7.08
N LEU A 174 -14.71 -18.36 -7.69
CA LEU A 174 -13.57 -18.32 -8.62
C LEU A 174 -12.23 -18.08 -7.94
N CYS A 175 -12.26 -17.54 -6.73
CA CYS A 175 -11.08 -17.17 -5.99
C CYS A 175 -11.14 -17.63 -4.54
N TYR A 176 -9.97 -17.87 -3.97
CA TYR A 176 -9.84 -18.22 -2.55
C TYR A 176 -9.85 -16.95 -1.69
N TYR A 177 -9.28 -15.88 -2.22
CA TYR A 177 -9.35 -14.52 -1.70
C TYR A 177 -9.37 -13.53 -2.88
N ILE A 178 -9.96 -12.35 -2.67
CA ILE A 178 -9.89 -11.22 -3.58
C ILE A 178 -10.10 -9.94 -2.80
N ASN A 179 -9.17 -8.99 -2.90
CA ASN A 179 -9.27 -7.70 -2.22
C ASN A 179 -8.68 -6.59 -3.11
N SER A 180 -9.04 -5.35 -2.79
CA SER A 180 -8.45 -4.15 -3.38
C SER A 180 -7.88 -3.22 -2.32
N PHE A 181 -6.80 -2.51 -2.64
CA PHE A 181 -6.26 -1.43 -1.81
C PHE A 181 -5.65 -0.33 -2.68
N ILE A 182 -5.44 0.84 -2.09
CA ILE A 182 -4.92 2.02 -2.79
C ILE A 182 -3.49 2.36 -2.35
N HIS A 183 -2.66 2.78 -3.30
CA HIS A 183 -1.42 3.48 -3.00
C HIS A 183 -1.70 4.98 -2.99
N ARG A 184 -1.97 5.51 -1.79
CA ARG A 184 -2.34 6.91 -1.54
C ARG A 184 -1.53 7.88 -2.39
N TYR A 185 -0.20 7.86 -2.26
CA TYR A 185 0.67 8.85 -2.89
C TYR A 185 0.84 8.70 -4.41
N LYS A 186 0.48 7.53 -4.96
CA LYS A 186 0.54 7.26 -6.39
C LYS A 186 -0.79 7.43 -7.10
N GLY A 187 -1.90 7.53 -6.36
CA GLY A 187 -3.24 7.53 -6.95
C GLY A 187 -3.53 6.23 -7.68
N THR A 188 -3.00 5.10 -7.24
CA THR A 188 -3.26 3.80 -7.88
C THR A 188 -4.05 2.88 -6.97
N MET A 189 -4.72 1.90 -7.56
CA MET A 189 -5.41 0.82 -6.86
C MET A 189 -4.92 -0.52 -7.40
N ILE A 190 -4.66 -1.45 -6.50
CA ILE A 190 -4.31 -2.82 -6.84
C ILE A 190 -5.48 -3.72 -6.44
N ILE A 191 -5.91 -4.59 -7.36
CA ILE A 191 -6.78 -5.73 -7.06
C ILE A 191 -5.93 -6.98 -7.16
N HIS A 192 -5.94 -7.82 -6.13
CA HIS A 192 -5.17 -9.07 -6.14
C HIS A 192 -6.03 -10.24 -5.68
N SER A 193 -5.77 -11.41 -6.25
CA SER A 193 -6.56 -12.60 -6.04
C SER A 193 -5.77 -13.88 -6.29
N GLY A 194 -6.07 -14.92 -5.51
CA GLY A 194 -5.64 -16.28 -5.79
C GLY A 194 -6.76 -17.07 -6.47
N ILE A 195 -6.50 -17.58 -7.67
CA ILE A 195 -7.49 -18.25 -8.54
C ILE A 195 -6.95 -19.55 -9.14
N GLU A 196 -7.86 -20.41 -9.60
CA GLU A 196 -7.47 -21.51 -10.49
C GLU A 196 -7.05 -20.96 -11.86
N HIS A 197 -6.05 -21.60 -12.49
CA HIS A 197 -5.42 -21.12 -13.73
C HIS A 197 -6.43 -20.88 -14.86
N GLU A 198 -7.32 -21.84 -15.07
CA GLU A 198 -8.40 -21.81 -16.06
C GLU A 198 -9.47 -20.74 -15.78
N ASN A 199 -9.56 -20.21 -14.56
CA ASN A 199 -10.55 -19.21 -14.18
C ASN A 199 -10.10 -17.76 -14.42
N LYS A 200 -8.89 -17.54 -14.96
CA LYS A 200 -8.32 -16.20 -15.21
C LYS A 200 -9.28 -15.29 -15.98
N GLU A 201 -9.66 -15.68 -17.19
CA GLU A 201 -10.48 -14.84 -18.07
C GLU A 201 -11.84 -14.50 -17.45
N LYS A 202 -12.49 -15.52 -16.85
CA LYS A 202 -13.78 -15.34 -16.18
C LYS A 202 -13.68 -14.42 -14.98
N THR A 203 -12.60 -14.51 -14.20
CA THR A 203 -12.36 -13.65 -13.04
C THR A 203 -12.13 -12.21 -13.47
N VAL A 204 -11.23 -11.98 -14.44
CA VAL A 204 -10.95 -10.64 -14.97
C VAL A 204 -12.21 -9.99 -15.53
N LYS A 205 -13.02 -10.75 -16.27
CA LYS A 205 -14.31 -10.27 -16.81
C LYS A 205 -15.27 -9.82 -15.71
N LEU A 206 -15.46 -10.62 -14.66
CA LEU A 206 -16.33 -10.23 -13.54
C LEU A 206 -15.81 -9.00 -12.80
N ILE A 207 -14.50 -8.87 -12.61
CA ILE A 207 -13.90 -7.66 -12.01
C ILE A 207 -14.24 -6.43 -12.86
N GLN A 208 -14.08 -6.53 -14.19
CA GLN A 208 -14.42 -5.45 -15.12
C GLN A 208 -15.90 -5.08 -15.08
N GLU A 209 -16.80 -6.08 -15.04
CA GLU A 209 -18.25 -5.86 -14.89
C GLU A 209 -18.57 -5.11 -13.58
N LEU A 210 -17.93 -5.47 -12.47
CA LEU A 210 -18.12 -4.79 -11.18
C LEU A 210 -17.56 -3.37 -11.18
N MET A 211 -16.43 -3.13 -11.83
CA MET A 211 -15.91 -1.77 -12.01
C MET A 211 -16.84 -0.92 -12.89
N GLN A 212 -17.44 -1.52 -13.92
CA GLN A 212 -18.46 -0.87 -14.74
C GLN A 212 -19.72 -0.55 -13.93
N ASP A 213 -20.15 -1.45 -13.06
CA ASP A 213 -21.25 -1.19 -12.12
C ASP A 213 -20.95 0.01 -11.20
N MET A 214 -19.70 0.17 -10.75
CA MET A 214 -19.28 1.34 -9.97
C MET A 214 -19.33 2.64 -10.79
N ILE A 215 -18.95 2.60 -12.08
CA ILE A 215 -19.05 3.74 -13.01
C ILE A 215 -20.52 4.14 -13.23
N GLU A 216 -21.40 3.16 -13.36
CA GLU A 216 -22.84 3.33 -13.52
C GLU A 216 -23.57 3.68 -12.22
N GLY A 217 -22.88 3.63 -11.07
CA GLY A 217 -23.43 3.92 -9.75
C GLY A 217 -24.42 2.89 -9.26
N LYS A 218 -24.27 1.63 -9.67
CA LYS A 218 -24.99 0.48 -9.10
C LYS A 218 -24.41 0.14 -7.73
N ILE A 219 -24.51 1.10 -6.83
CA ILE A 219 -24.10 1.02 -5.43
C ILE A 219 -25.38 1.17 -4.62
N THR A 220 -25.64 0.20 -3.76
CA THR A 220 -26.78 0.24 -2.86
C THR A 220 -26.48 1.10 -1.64
N ASP A 221 -27.51 1.66 -1.01
CA ASP A 221 -27.36 2.42 0.25
C ASP A 221 -26.64 1.58 1.32
N LYS A 222 -26.93 0.28 1.38
CA LYS A 222 -26.27 -0.65 2.31
C LYS A 222 -24.76 -0.77 2.06
N GLU A 223 -24.31 -0.77 0.81
CA GLU A 223 -22.88 -0.87 0.47
C GLU A 223 -22.11 0.38 0.91
N ILE A 224 -22.62 1.57 0.58
CA ILE A 224 -21.98 2.82 1.01
C ILE A 224 -22.06 3.02 2.52
N ASP A 225 -23.19 2.68 3.16
CA ASP A 225 -23.32 2.75 4.62
C ASP A 225 -22.37 1.79 5.34
N SER A 226 -22.14 0.60 4.78
CA SER A 226 -21.19 -0.36 5.35
C SER A 226 -19.77 0.17 5.27
N ALA A 227 -19.38 0.76 4.14
CA ALA A 227 -18.07 1.36 3.96
C ALA A 227 -17.83 2.56 4.90
N LYS A 228 -18.83 3.44 5.04
CA LYS A 228 -18.78 4.56 6.00
C LYS A 228 -18.64 4.07 7.44
N LYS A 229 -19.43 3.07 7.84
CA LYS A 229 -19.35 2.47 9.18
C LYS A 229 -18.00 1.83 9.44
N TYR A 230 -17.46 1.10 8.46
CA TYR A 230 -16.13 0.50 8.59
C TYR A 230 -15.05 1.57 8.81
N PHE A 231 -15.08 2.65 8.02
CA PHE A 231 -14.17 3.78 8.22
C PHE A 231 -14.35 4.45 9.58
N TYR A 232 -15.60 4.61 10.03
CA TYR A 232 -15.88 5.16 11.36
C TYR A 232 -15.30 4.28 12.48
N TYR A 233 -15.49 2.97 12.41
CA TYR A 233 -14.93 2.03 13.38
C TYR A 233 -13.40 2.00 13.36
N SER A 234 -12.77 2.15 12.20
CA SER A 234 -11.31 2.22 12.13
C SER A 234 -10.75 3.47 12.80
N LEU A 235 -11.51 4.60 12.79
CA LEU A 235 -11.17 5.80 13.55
C LEU A 235 -11.38 5.62 15.05
N GLU A 236 -12.47 4.97 15.48
CA GLU A 236 -12.70 4.69 16.91
C GLU A 236 -11.63 3.77 17.50
N ALA A 237 -11.18 2.76 16.74
CA ALA A 237 -10.15 1.82 17.17
C ALA A 237 -8.77 2.47 17.39
N LEU A 238 -8.55 3.73 16.96
CA LEU A 238 -7.31 4.45 17.23
C LEU A 238 -7.11 4.71 18.73
N ASP A 239 -8.21 4.96 19.47
CA ASP A 239 -8.15 5.26 20.90
C ASP A 239 -7.78 4.01 21.74
N ASP A 240 -7.98 2.81 21.18
CA ASP A 240 -7.64 1.54 21.83
C ASP A 240 -6.13 1.23 21.78
N SER A 241 -5.35 1.99 20.99
CA SER A 241 -3.92 1.75 20.80
C SER A 241 -3.11 3.03 20.69
N LEU A 242 -2.24 3.27 21.68
CA LEU A 242 -1.30 4.40 21.67
C LEU A 242 -0.38 4.40 20.43
N SER A 243 -0.03 3.23 19.89
CA SER A 243 0.77 3.15 18.67
C SER A 243 -0.05 3.58 17.45
N ALA A 244 -1.29 3.10 17.33
CA ALA A 244 -2.18 3.49 16.22
C ALA A 244 -2.49 4.99 16.25
N LEU A 245 -2.71 5.55 17.45
CA LEU A 245 -2.90 6.99 17.65
C LEU A 245 -1.65 7.79 17.23
N SER A 246 -0.47 7.32 17.62
CA SER A 246 0.81 7.94 17.24
C SER A 246 1.00 7.92 15.72
N ASP A 247 0.76 6.77 15.09
CA ASP A 247 0.87 6.59 13.64
C ASP A 247 -0.13 7.47 12.89
N PHE A 248 -1.36 7.60 13.40
CA PHE A 248 -2.36 8.49 12.84
C PHE A 248 -1.87 9.94 12.83
N TYR A 249 -1.48 10.49 13.98
CA TYR A 249 -1.03 11.88 14.06
C TYR A 249 0.28 12.12 13.30
N TYR A 250 1.18 11.13 13.26
CA TYR A 250 2.36 11.20 12.42
C TYR A 250 1.98 11.29 10.94
N SER A 251 1.06 10.45 10.47
CA SER A 251 0.57 10.48 9.09
C SER A 251 -0.10 11.81 8.73
N GLN A 252 -0.78 12.47 9.68
CA GLN A 252 -1.36 13.80 9.48
C GLN A 252 -0.27 14.86 9.32
N LYS A 253 0.82 14.78 10.10
CA LYS A 253 1.97 15.68 9.97
C LYS A 253 2.65 15.59 8.60
N LEU A 254 2.69 14.39 8.02
CA LEU A 254 3.22 14.15 6.67
C LEU A 254 2.28 14.66 5.56
N SER A 255 1.02 14.93 5.90
CA SER A 255 0.03 15.43 4.93
C SER A 255 0.14 16.95 4.74
N THR A 256 -0.05 17.40 3.50
CA THR A 256 -0.20 18.84 3.19
C THR A 256 -1.51 19.42 3.71
N VAL A 257 -2.50 18.57 3.99
CA VAL A 257 -3.81 18.96 4.50
C VAL A 257 -4.12 18.07 5.71
N PRO A 258 -3.47 18.31 6.87
CA PRO A 258 -3.71 17.53 8.08
C PRO A 258 -5.17 17.61 8.50
N LYS A 259 -5.69 16.50 9.02
CA LYS A 259 -7.08 16.35 9.44
C LYS A 259 -7.19 15.80 10.84
N GLU A 260 -8.06 16.42 11.62
CA GLU A 260 -8.52 15.84 12.88
C GLU A 260 -9.54 14.72 12.62
N ILE A 261 -9.66 13.79 13.56
CA ILE A 261 -10.58 12.64 13.47
C ILE A 261 -12.02 13.08 13.14
N GLU A 262 -12.50 14.15 13.80
CA GLU A 262 -13.86 14.64 13.58
C GLU A 262 -14.05 15.27 12.18
N GLU A 263 -13.01 15.90 11.63
CA GLU A 263 -13.07 16.39 10.24
C GLU A 263 -13.14 15.22 9.25
N LEU A 264 -12.43 14.13 9.51
CA LEU A 264 -12.48 12.92 8.67
C LEU A 264 -13.87 12.29 8.69
N ARG A 265 -14.50 12.21 9.87
CA ARG A 265 -15.87 11.73 10.03
C ARG A 265 -16.85 12.56 9.20
N GLN A 266 -16.80 13.89 9.33
CA GLN A 266 -17.67 14.79 8.57
C GLN A 266 -17.46 14.69 7.06
N ILE A 267 -16.21 14.54 6.61
CA ILE A 267 -15.91 14.34 5.19
C ILE A 267 -16.57 13.05 4.71
N VAL A 268 -16.36 11.93 5.42
CA VAL A 268 -16.86 10.61 5.01
C VAL A 268 -18.38 10.51 5.08
N ASP A 269 -19.01 11.09 6.11
CA ASP A 269 -20.46 11.13 6.24
C ASP A 269 -21.13 11.87 5.08
N GLY A 270 -20.48 12.93 4.57
CA GLY A 270 -20.97 13.72 3.44
C GLY A 270 -20.85 13.05 2.06
N ILE A 271 -20.13 11.91 1.94
CA ILE A 271 -19.88 11.27 0.64
C ILE A 271 -21.16 10.67 0.07
N THR A 272 -21.45 10.94 -1.21
CA THR A 272 -22.59 10.36 -1.92
C THR A 272 -22.16 9.31 -2.95
N ILE A 273 -23.12 8.52 -3.45
CA ILE A 273 -22.89 7.58 -4.55
C ILE A 273 -22.36 8.32 -5.80
N GLN A 274 -22.83 9.54 -6.08
CA GLN A 274 -22.35 10.31 -7.22
C GLN A 274 -20.87 10.70 -7.09
N ASP A 275 -20.38 10.92 -5.87
CA ASP A 275 -18.98 11.20 -5.63
C ASP A 275 -18.11 9.96 -5.86
N ILE A 276 -18.59 8.78 -5.46
CA ILE A 276 -17.95 7.49 -5.78
C ILE A 276 -17.92 7.25 -7.30
N GLN A 277 -19.01 7.55 -8.01
CA GLN A 277 -19.07 7.43 -9.49
C GLN A 277 -18.06 8.34 -10.19
N LYS A 278 -17.83 9.55 -9.68
CA LYS A 278 -16.83 10.48 -10.26
C LYS A 278 -15.44 9.86 -10.18
N VAL A 279 -15.09 9.24 -9.05
CA VAL A 279 -13.82 8.53 -8.90
C VAL A 279 -13.77 7.30 -9.79
N ALA A 280 -14.83 6.49 -9.83
CA ALA A 280 -14.89 5.28 -10.64
C ALA A 280 -14.56 5.55 -12.12
N LYS A 281 -15.03 6.69 -12.66
CA LYS A 281 -14.77 7.12 -14.04
C LYS A 281 -13.31 7.49 -14.34
N LYS A 282 -12.49 7.72 -13.31
CA LYS A 282 -11.07 8.05 -13.46
C LYS A 282 -10.18 6.82 -13.59
N GLY A 283 -10.68 5.64 -13.18
CA GLY A 283 -9.90 4.40 -13.16
C GLY A 283 -9.53 3.92 -14.56
N LYS A 284 -8.23 3.70 -14.79
CA LYS A 284 -7.68 3.13 -16.02
C LYS A 284 -6.82 1.92 -15.68
N LYS A 285 -7.01 0.79 -16.36
CA LYS A 285 -6.20 -0.41 -16.15
C LYS A 285 -4.81 -0.16 -16.74
N ASP A 286 -3.76 -0.34 -15.94
CA ASP A 286 -2.37 -0.29 -16.41
C ASP A 286 -1.79 -1.66 -16.65
N LEU A 287 -2.00 -2.58 -15.71
CA LEU A 287 -1.32 -3.86 -15.70
C LEU A 287 -2.28 -4.97 -15.34
N GLU A 288 -2.17 -6.07 -16.05
CA GLU A 288 -2.69 -7.38 -15.66
C GLU A 288 -1.51 -8.34 -15.55
N TYR A 289 -1.05 -8.59 -14.33
CA TYR A 289 -0.02 -9.58 -14.05
C TYR A 289 -0.65 -10.88 -13.60
N PHE A 290 -0.23 -12.00 -14.20
CA PHE A 290 -0.67 -13.32 -13.81
C PHE A 290 0.50 -14.28 -13.64
N LEU A 291 0.73 -14.73 -12.40
CA LEU A 291 1.62 -15.85 -12.12
C LEU A 291 0.82 -17.13 -12.29
N THR A 292 1.18 -17.96 -13.27
CA THR A 292 0.50 -19.20 -13.62
C THR A 292 1.42 -20.41 -13.51
N ASN A 293 0.85 -21.61 -13.60
CA ASN A 293 1.61 -22.85 -13.53
C ASN A 293 2.39 -23.07 -14.82
N ILE A 294 3.46 -23.88 -14.72
CA ILE A 294 4.13 -24.39 -15.91
C ILE A 294 3.15 -25.31 -16.64
N GLU A 295 2.68 -24.90 -17.83
CA GLU A 295 1.96 -25.82 -18.71
C GLU A 295 2.88 -27.01 -19.01
N LYS A 296 2.49 -28.20 -18.57
CA LYS A 296 3.14 -29.44 -19.01
C LYS A 296 2.78 -29.62 -20.48
N GLN A 297 3.72 -29.29 -21.37
CA GLN A 297 3.67 -29.74 -22.77
C GLN A 297 3.70 -31.27 -22.85
#